data_AF-A0A178X3W5-F1
#
_entry.id   AF-A0A178X3W5-F1
#
_cell.length_a   1.000
_cell.length_b   1.000
_cell.length_c   1.000
_cell.angle_alpha   90.00
_cell.angle_beta   90.00
_cell.angle_gamma   90.00
#
_symmetry.space_group_name_H-M   'P 1'
#
loop_
_entity.id
_entity.type
_entity.pdbx_description
1 polymer ?
#
loop_
_entity_poly.entity_id
_entity_poly.type
_entity_poly.pdbx_seq_one_letter_code
_entity_poly.pdbx_strand_id
1 'polypeptide(L)'
;MTPLSTRSPLGGDVASITGLIGDARIVAIGENNHHIREFGELRARLLRRLVEDHGFTVLGFESGFAEGDLVQQWLNGGPGTVADVGREGFTFSLGESVEVREMLTWMRRHGGVSFAGLDLPSSSGSPQPALRIVRGFVEEVDPEVLPLVDAAITASEPYSAVSSAVAPGRYAAMAAAERDAATAALTTLVAHIRSLSPVYRQRSEPARYAIAEHHAVGALRVDAYLRELSAMMAGTAPSLQGSSRDTYMAATVKLLRKLYGEGEKIVVMVHNGHLQRVPFAALPTMTFPSAGTHLAEEFGDDYFALGLTAGVGTTTGLEPDESERLGFRVYEQELEPPAEGSAEAALAGADPCVVDLRQDRARGLAGPSSMRHAHMFTKVDVVQAFDALVYLPTMSVSAHVPAAK
;
A
#
# COMPACT_ATOMS: atom_id res chain seq x y z
N MET A 1 -8.52 -15.33 28.05
CA MET A 1 -7.69 -14.15 27.73
C MET A 1 -8.17 -12.97 28.56
N THR A 2 -7.27 -12.09 28.99
CA THR A 2 -7.66 -10.80 29.59
C THR A 2 -8.39 -9.96 28.54
N PRO A 3 -9.51 -9.28 28.88
CA PRO A 3 -10.21 -8.43 27.91
C PRO A 3 -9.32 -7.31 27.38
N LEU A 4 -9.41 -7.06 26.07
CA LEU A 4 -8.77 -5.92 25.41
C LEU A 4 -9.37 -4.59 25.90
N SER A 5 -8.59 -3.51 25.86
CA SER A 5 -9.04 -2.16 26.26
C SER A 5 -9.93 -1.51 25.21
N THR A 6 -11.19 -1.93 25.14
CA THR A 6 -12.17 -1.39 24.20
C THR A 6 -12.69 0.00 24.62
N ARG A 7 -12.89 0.87 23.63
CA ARG A 7 -13.66 2.11 23.72
C ARG A 7 -14.87 1.93 22.81
N SER A 8 -16.06 1.80 23.39
CA SER A 8 -17.31 1.43 22.71
C SER A 8 -18.52 2.20 23.26
N PRO A 9 -19.56 2.49 22.43
CA PRO A 9 -19.61 2.27 20.97
C PRO A 9 -19.05 3.43 20.14
N LEU A 10 -18.54 3.13 18.94
CA LEU A 10 -18.27 4.11 17.88
C LEU A 10 -19.61 4.65 17.37
N GLY A 11 -20.19 5.64 18.06
CA GLY A 11 -21.51 6.22 17.80
C GLY A 11 -21.62 7.05 16.51
N GLY A 12 -21.05 6.58 15.40
CA GLY A 12 -21.02 7.27 14.10
C GLY A 12 -19.93 8.34 13.96
N ASP A 13 -19.49 8.93 15.07
CA ASP A 13 -18.35 9.86 15.14
C ASP A 13 -17.02 9.09 15.32
N VAL A 14 -15.99 9.51 14.58
CA VAL A 14 -14.62 8.96 14.62
C VAL A 14 -13.72 9.69 15.64
N ALA A 15 -14.26 10.61 16.44
CA ALA A 15 -13.54 11.34 17.48
C ALA A 15 -12.79 10.43 18.48
N SER A 16 -13.37 9.30 18.85
CA SER A 16 -12.72 8.33 19.75
C SER A 16 -11.45 7.70 19.15
N ILE A 17 -11.41 7.55 17.82
CA ILE A 17 -10.25 7.06 17.07
C ILE A 17 -9.22 8.18 16.93
N THR A 18 -9.65 9.38 16.51
CA THR A 18 -8.73 10.51 16.31
C THR A 18 -8.09 10.98 17.61
N GLY A 19 -8.79 10.88 18.75
CA GLY A 19 -8.22 11.14 20.07
C GLY A 19 -7.10 10.18 20.48
N LEU A 20 -6.96 9.01 19.84
CA LEU A 20 -5.84 8.10 20.07
C LEU A 20 -4.59 8.47 19.28
N ILE A 21 -4.72 9.16 18.16
CA ILE A 21 -3.60 9.44 17.26
C ILE A 21 -2.54 10.31 17.95
N GLY A 22 -2.97 11.26 18.79
CA GLY A 22 -2.07 12.18 19.48
C GLY A 22 -1.34 13.09 18.49
N ASP A 23 -0.02 13.21 18.66
CA ASP A 23 0.83 14.11 17.88
C ASP A 23 1.44 13.47 16.62
N ALA A 24 1.11 12.21 16.32
CA ALA A 24 1.67 11.50 15.17
C ALA A 24 1.34 12.23 13.85
N ARG A 25 2.35 12.41 13.00
CA ARG A 25 2.23 13.06 11.69
C ARG A 25 2.04 12.06 10.56
N ILE A 26 2.35 10.79 10.77
CA ILE A 26 2.12 9.73 9.78
C ILE A 26 1.09 8.76 10.37
N VAL A 27 -0.14 8.83 9.86
CA VAL A 27 -1.25 7.99 10.33
C VAL A 27 -1.56 6.95 9.27
N ALA A 28 -1.18 5.70 9.52
CA ALA A 28 -1.51 4.59 8.66
C ALA A 28 -2.84 3.95 9.06
N ILE A 29 -3.78 3.86 8.12
CA ILE A 29 -5.14 3.35 8.31
C ILE A 29 -5.32 2.09 7.47
N GLY A 30 -5.55 1.00 8.17
CA GLY A 30 -5.64 -0.35 7.64
C GLY A 30 -6.94 -0.74 7.02
N GLU A 31 -6.96 -1.97 6.54
CA GLU A 31 -8.13 -2.78 6.20
C GLU A 31 -7.67 -4.24 6.21
N ASN A 32 -8.57 -5.16 6.56
CA ASN A 32 -8.24 -6.58 6.52
C ASN A 32 -8.40 -7.19 5.12
N ASN A 33 -9.05 -6.50 4.19
CA ASN A 33 -9.15 -6.84 2.78
C ASN A 33 -9.60 -5.63 1.96
N HIS A 34 -9.38 -5.66 0.65
CA HIS A 34 -9.77 -4.60 -0.27
C HIS A 34 -11.25 -4.69 -0.69
N HIS A 35 -11.77 -3.57 -1.18
CA HIS A 35 -13.14 -3.42 -1.67
C HIS A 35 -14.22 -3.76 -0.63
N ILE A 36 -13.97 -3.40 0.63
CA ILE A 36 -14.93 -3.57 1.72
C ILE A 36 -15.59 -2.23 2.00
N ARG A 37 -16.92 -2.17 1.90
CA ARG A 37 -17.69 -0.93 1.99
C ARG A 37 -17.43 -0.21 3.30
N GLU A 38 -17.58 -0.92 4.42
CA GLU A 38 -17.52 -0.31 5.75
C GLU A 38 -16.11 0.23 6.07
N PHE A 39 -15.05 -0.41 5.57
CA PHE A 39 -13.68 0.11 5.70
C PHE A 39 -13.45 1.32 4.81
N GLY A 40 -13.95 1.31 3.56
CA GLY A 40 -13.88 2.46 2.67
C GLY A 40 -14.58 3.69 3.26
N GLU A 41 -15.80 3.51 3.77
CA GLU A 41 -16.56 4.58 4.44
C GLU A 41 -15.88 5.08 5.71
N LEU A 42 -15.29 4.19 6.52
CA LEU A 42 -14.56 4.59 7.73
C LEU A 42 -13.28 5.34 7.38
N ARG A 43 -12.48 4.85 6.44
CA ARG A 43 -11.28 5.51 5.93
C ARG A 43 -11.59 6.90 5.38
N ALA A 44 -12.68 7.03 4.61
CA ALA A 44 -13.13 8.32 4.09
C ALA A 44 -13.49 9.29 5.22
N ARG A 45 -14.28 8.85 6.23
CA ARG A 45 -14.63 9.68 7.39
C ARG A 45 -13.40 10.10 8.20
N LEU A 46 -12.47 9.17 8.44
CA LEU A 46 -11.22 9.46 9.14
C LEU A 46 -10.36 10.47 8.37
N LEU A 47 -10.21 10.30 7.06
CA LEU A 47 -9.48 11.26 6.23
C LEU A 47 -10.06 12.67 6.36
N ARG A 48 -11.39 12.81 6.24
CA ARG A 48 -12.04 14.13 6.38
C ARG A 48 -11.72 14.78 7.72
N ARG A 49 -11.91 14.04 8.82
CA ARG A 49 -11.62 14.55 10.18
C ARG A 49 -10.14 14.90 10.34
N LEU A 50 -9.23 14.07 9.83
CA LEU A 50 -7.79 14.33 9.90
C LEU A 50 -7.39 15.58 9.12
N VAL A 51 -7.96 15.79 7.95
CA VAL A 51 -7.73 16.99 7.14
C VAL A 51 -8.33 18.23 7.82
N GLU A 52 -9.62 18.18 8.16
CA GLU A 52 -10.39 19.35 8.63
C GLU A 52 -9.98 19.79 10.03
N ASP A 53 -9.66 18.86 10.94
CA ASP A 53 -9.44 19.17 12.36
C ASP A 53 -8.00 18.98 12.83
N HIS A 54 -7.22 18.18 12.11
CA HIS A 54 -5.86 17.83 12.53
C HIS A 54 -4.77 18.28 11.54
N GLY A 55 -5.14 18.93 10.42
CA GLY A 55 -4.22 19.55 9.48
C GLY A 55 -3.41 18.56 8.65
N PHE A 56 -3.97 17.38 8.34
CA PHE A 56 -3.38 16.47 7.36
C PHE A 56 -3.60 17.00 5.95
N THR A 57 -2.58 16.95 5.10
CA THR A 57 -2.66 17.51 3.73
C THR A 57 -2.21 16.54 2.64
N VAL A 58 -1.68 15.36 3.00
CA VAL A 58 -1.24 14.36 2.04
C VAL A 58 -1.93 13.03 2.30
N LEU A 59 -2.50 12.44 1.25
CA LEU A 59 -2.97 11.05 1.22
C LEU A 59 -2.02 10.18 0.40
N GLY A 60 -1.31 9.29 1.07
CA GLY A 60 -0.63 8.15 0.47
C GLY A 60 -1.56 6.95 0.38
N PHE A 61 -1.70 6.32 -0.78
CA PHE A 61 -2.60 5.17 -0.99
C PHE A 61 -1.82 3.94 -1.48
N GLU A 62 -2.31 2.73 -1.21
CA GLU A 62 -1.75 1.45 -1.72
C GLU A 62 -1.93 1.29 -3.23
N SER A 63 -1.38 2.22 -3.99
CA SER A 63 -1.45 2.24 -5.44
C SER A 63 -0.08 2.58 -6.00
N GLY A 64 0.20 2.17 -7.23
CA GLY A 64 1.42 2.50 -7.94
C GLY A 64 1.74 3.99 -7.91
N PHE A 65 2.96 4.35 -7.50
CA PHE A 65 3.40 5.75 -7.43
C PHE A 65 3.37 6.44 -8.80
N ALA A 66 3.61 5.69 -9.89
CA ALA A 66 3.53 6.22 -11.25
C ALA A 66 2.07 6.52 -11.65
N GLU A 67 1.15 5.60 -11.37
CA GLU A 67 -0.27 5.74 -11.69
C GLU A 67 -0.93 6.86 -10.86
N GLY A 68 -0.51 7.04 -9.61
CA GLY A 68 -1.07 8.05 -8.71
C GLY A 68 -0.90 9.50 -9.18
N ASP A 69 0.04 9.78 -10.09
CA ASP A 69 0.22 11.12 -10.67
C ASP A 69 -1.04 11.57 -11.44
N LEU A 70 -1.74 10.66 -12.12
CA LEU A 70 -3.00 10.97 -12.81
C LEU A 70 -4.06 11.49 -11.81
N VAL A 71 -4.15 10.87 -10.63
CA VAL A 71 -5.07 11.29 -9.57
C VAL A 71 -4.69 12.67 -9.06
N GLN A 72 -3.40 12.90 -8.79
CA GLN A 72 -2.91 14.21 -8.32
C GLN A 72 -3.17 15.33 -9.35
N GLN A 73 -2.96 15.08 -10.63
CA GLN A 73 -3.28 16.03 -11.71
C GLN A 73 -4.78 16.34 -11.77
N TRP A 74 -5.62 15.31 -11.64
CA TRP A 74 -7.08 15.48 -11.62
C TRP A 74 -7.58 16.29 -10.42
N LEU A 75 -7.02 16.04 -9.22
CA LEU A 75 -7.29 16.83 -8.02
C LEU A 75 -6.93 18.30 -8.21
N ASN A 76 -5.86 18.59 -8.97
CA ASN A 76 -5.41 19.95 -9.30
C ASN A 76 -6.16 20.61 -10.46
N GLY A 77 -7.32 20.07 -10.86
CA GLY A 77 -8.17 20.66 -11.89
C GLY A 77 -8.02 20.02 -13.27
N GLY A 78 -7.22 18.96 -13.41
CA GLY A 78 -7.09 18.19 -14.64
C GLY A 78 -8.42 17.60 -15.17
N PRO A 79 -8.47 17.23 -16.46
CA PRO A 79 -9.67 16.70 -17.11
C PRO A 79 -9.98 15.26 -16.67
N GLY A 80 -11.16 14.75 -17.07
CA GLY A 80 -11.57 13.35 -16.84
C GLY A 80 -12.64 13.19 -15.75
N THR A 81 -13.37 12.08 -15.82
CA THR A 81 -14.35 11.72 -14.78
C THR A 81 -13.67 11.00 -13.62
N VAL A 82 -14.29 10.99 -12.43
CA VAL A 82 -13.76 10.24 -11.28
C VAL A 82 -13.72 8.72 -11.55
N ALA A 83 -14.58 8.21 -12.43
CA ALA A 83 -14.59 6.81 -12.81
C ALA A 83 -13.35 6.44 -13.63
N ASP A 84 -12.99 7.28 -14.61
CA ASP A 84 -11.80 7.07 -15.45
C ASP A 84 -10.52 7.19 -14.61
N VAL A 85 -10.45 8.23 -13.77
CA VAL A 85 -9.30 8.46 -12.87
C VAL A 85 -9.17 7.35 -11.82
N GLY A 86 -10.28 6.85 -11.28
CA GLY A 86 -10.27 5.70 -10.38
C GLY A 86 -9.82 4.41 -11.08
N ARG A 87 -10.08 4.27 -12.39
CA ARG A 87 -9.68 3.08 -13.16
C ARG A 87 -8.21 3.12 -13.59
N GLU A 88 -7.72 4.28 -14.00
CA GLU A 88 -6.38 4.43 -14.61
C GLU A 88 -5.32 4.94 -13.62
N GLY A 89 -5.73 5.72 -12.61
CA GLY A 89 -4.84 6.29 -11.60
C GLY A 89 -4.56 5.34 -10.43
N PHE A 90 -5.11 4.12 -10.48
CA PHE A 90 -4.96 3.12 -9.43
C PHE A 90 -4.44 1.78 -9.96
N THR A 91 -3.58 1.14 -9.18
CA THR A 91 -3.22 -0.27 -9.37
C THR A 91 -4.20 -1.19 -8.64
N PHE A 92 -4.19 -2.48 -8.98
CA PHE A 92 -5.05 -3.52 -8.39
C PHE A 92 -6.57 -3.21 -8.43
N SER A 93 -7.02 -2.33 -9.34
CA SER A 93 -8.40 -1.85 -9.45
C SER A 93 -8.95 -1.14 -8.21
N LEU A 94 -8.10 -0.70 -7.27
CA LEU A 94 -8.56 -0.18 -5.99
C LEU A 94 -9.40 1.11 -6.12
N GLY A 95 -9.18 1.91 -7.17
CA GLY A 95 -9.97 3.11 -7.46
C GLY A 95 -11.33 2.83 -8.12
N GLU A 96 -11.69 1.56 -8.37
CA GLU A 96 -13.02 1.20 -8.88
C GLU A 96 -14.09 1.16 -7.78
N SER A 97 -13.68 1.12 -6.51
CA SER A 97 -14.58 1.20 -5.35
C SER A 97 -15.40 2.49 -5.34
N VAL A 98 -16.69 2.35 -4.98
CA VAL A 98 -17.60 3.49 -4.81
C VAL A 98 -17.07 4.42 -3.73
N GLU A 99 -16.62 3.86 -2.61
CA GLU A 99 -16.12 4.59 -1.45
C GLU A 99 -14.83 5.36 -1.78
N VAL A 100 -13.93 4.78 -2.58
CA VAL A 100 -12.72 5.48 -3.06
C VAL A 100 -13.10 6.61 -4.02
N ARG A 101 -14.03 6.41 -4.95
CA ARG A 101 -14.48 7.47 -5.88
C ARG A 101 -15.17 8.62 -5.15
N GLU A 102 -15.96 8.32 -4.12
CA GLU A 102 -16.56 9.33 -3.26
C GLU A 102 -15.50 10.10 -2.45
N MET A 103 -14.49 9.41 -1.93
CA MET A 103 -13.34 10.02 -1.25
C MET A 103 -12.61 11.00 -2.18
N LEU A 104 -12.25 10.58 -3.39
CA LEU A 104 -11.59 11.42 -4.39
C LEU A 104 -12.46 12.62 -4.80
N THR A 105 -13.76 12.41 -4.99
CA THR A 105 -14.71 13.49 -5.30
C THR A 105 -14.75 14.53 -4.19
N TRP A 106 -14.74 14.09 -2.93
CA TRP A 106 -14.65 15.00 -1.79
C TRP A 106 -13.31 15.74 -1.77
N MET A 107 -12.19 15.05 -1.93
CA MET A 107 -10.84 15.66 -1.96
C MET A 107 -10.76 16.76 -3.03
N ARG A 108 -11.28 16.49 -4.24
CA ARG A 108 -11.28 17.48 -5.34
C ARG A 108 -12.13 18.71 -5.02
N ARG A 109 -13.28 18.52 -4.37
CA ARG A 109 -14.17 19.62 -3.99
C ARG A 109 -13.62 20.45 -2.82
N HIS A 110 -13.00 19.78 -1.86
CA HIS A 110 -12.39 20.41 -0.69
C HIS A 110 -11.14 21.22 -1.10
N GLY A 111 -10.29 20.64 -1.96
CA GLY A 111 -9.00 21.22 -2.33
C GLY A 111 -7.96 21.11 -1.21
N GLY A 112 -6.69 21.37 -1.51
CA GLY A 112 -5.63 21.42 -0.50
C GLY A 112 -5.16 20.08 0.07
N VAL A 113 -5.65 18.95 -0.47
CA VAL A 113 -5.15 17.60 -0.14
C VAL A 113 -4.44 17.03 -1.36
N SER A 114 -3.15 16.75 -1.21
CA SER A 114 -2.32 16.05 -2.19
C SER A 114 -2.53 14.54 -2.13
N PHE A 115 -2.34 13.88 -3.26
CA PHE A 115 -2.44 12.43 -3.40
C PHE A 115 -1.14 11.86 -3.95
N ALA A 116 -0.73 10.70 -3.43
CA ALA A 116 0.33 9.90 -4.00
C ALA A 116 0.01 8.40 -3.89
N GLY A 117 0.28 7.65 -4.95
CA GLY A 117 0.43 6.20 -4.82
C GLY A 117 1.70 5.88 -4.03
N LEU A 118 1.71 4.83 -3.22
CA LEU A 118 2.88 4.41 -2.44
C LEU A 118 3.63 3.24 -3.07
N ASP A 119 2.94 2.44 -3.85
CA ASP A 119 3.33 1.09 -4.25
C ASP A 119 4.08 1.04 -5.58
N LEU A 120 4.58 -0.14 -5.93
CA LEU A 120 5.21 -0.44 -7.21
C LEU A 120 4.22 -0.24 -8.37
N PRO A 121 4.72 0.21 -9.54
CA PRO A 121 3.89 0.46 -10.71
C PRO A 121 3.22 -0.79 -11.26
N SER A 122 2.15 -0.58 -12.05
CA SER A 122 1.44 -1.61 -12.81
C SER A 122 1.03 -2.82 -11.96
N SER A 123 0.50 -2.57 -10.77
CA SER A 123 0.12 -3.61 -9.80
C SER A 123 1.27 -4.59 -9.53
N SER A 124 2.48 -4.05 -9.32
CA SER A 124 3.74 -4.79 -9.19
C SER A 124 4.11 -5.70 -10.37
N GLY A 125 3.52 -5.47 -11.55
CA GLY A 125 3.66 -6.33 -12.74
C GLY A 125 4.66 -5.81 -13.79
N SER A 126 5.04 -4.54 -13.74
CA SER A 126 5.87 -3.96 -14.80
C SER A 126 6.65 -2.71 -14.33
N PRO A 127 7.96 -2.61 -14.63
CA PRO A 127 8.74 -1.39 -14.38
C PRO A 127 8.46 -0.29 -15.40
N GLN A 128 7.76 -0.60 -16.50
CA GLN A 128 7.61 0.29 -17.66
C GLN A 128 7.01 1.65 -17.31
N PRO A 129 5.93 1.78 -16.49
CA PRO A 129 5.41 3.10 -16.13
C PRO A 129 6.45 4.00 -15.45
N ALA A 130 7.23 3.43 -14.52
CA ALA A 130 8.30 4.17 -13.86
C ALA A 130 9.44 4.52 -14.82
N LEU A 131 9.86 3.59 -15.69
CA LEU A 131 10.93 3.84 -16.67
C LEU A 131 10.56 4.93 -17.69
N ARG A 132 9.29 5.07 -18.08
CA ARG A 132 8.83 6.16 -18.96
C ARG A 132 8.98 7.53 -18.29
N ILE A 133 8.70 7.63 -16.99
CA ILE A 133 8.88 8.88 -16.23
C ILE A 133 10.37 9.22 -16.13
N VAL A 134 11.22 8.22 -15.85
CA VAL A 134 12.69 8.39 -15.87
C VAL A 134 13.18 8.85 -17.24
N ARG A 135 12.66 8.25 -18.31
CA ARG A 135 13.01 8.60 -19.69
C ARG A 135 12.69 10.07 -19.98
N GLY A 136 11.48 10.52 -19.65
CA GLY A 136 11.08 11.92 -19.85
C GLY A 136 11.94 12.90 -19.05
N PHE A 137 12.34 12.54 -17.83
CA PHE A 137 13.26 13.35 -17.03
C PHE A 137 14.64 13.48 -17.69
N VAL A 138 15.25 12.37 -18.13
CA VAL A 138 16.60 12.44 -18.73
C VAL A 138 16.58 13.03 -20.14
N GLU A 139 15.49 12.92 -20.90
CA GLU A 139 15.35 13.56 -22.21
C GLU A 139 15.52 15.09 -22.12
N GLU A 140 15.04 15.69 -21.04
CA GLU A 140 15.19 17.13 -20.78
C GLU A 140 16.55 17.49 -20.17
N VAL A 141 17.08 16.66 -19.26
CA VAL A 141 18.21 17.02 -18.38
C VAL A 141 19.56 16.52 -18.89
N ASP A 142 19.60 15.34 -19.50
CA ASP A 142 20.80 14.66 -19.99
C ASP A 142 20.45 13.59 -21.06
N PRO A 143 20.15 14.02 -22.31
CA PRO A 143 19.67 13.11 -23.35
C PRO A 143 20.71 12.06 -23.79
N GLU A 144 22.00 12.25 -23.47
CA GLU A 144 23.05 11.25 -23.74
C GLU A 144 22.85 9.96 -22.92
N VAL A 145 22.03 10.01 -21.86
CA VAL A 145 21.72 8.89 -20.96
C VAL A 145 20.54 8.05 -21.45
N LEU A 146 19.79 8.52 -22.47
CA LEU A 146 18.65 7.77 -23.04
C LEU A 146 18.96 6.30 -23.37
N PRO A 147 20.13 5.94 -23.95
CA PRO A 147 20.46 4.54 -24.20
C PRO A 147 20.49 3.66 -22.93
N LEU A 148 20.83 4.20 -21.75
CA LEU A 148 20.78 3.45 -20.50
C LEU A 148 19.34 3.18 -20.05
N VAL A 149 18.43 4.13 -20.27
CA VAL A 149 17.01 3.95 -19.96
C VAL A 149 16.38 2.96 -20.94
N ASP A 150 16.67 3.12 -22.24
CA ASP A 150 16.15 2.24 -23.29
C ASP A 150 16.64 0.79 -23.09
N ALA A 151 17.89 0.58 -22.66
CA ALA A 151 18.38 -0.75 -22.30
C ALA A 151 17.60 -1.39 -21.14
N ALA A 152 17.25 -0.61 -20.10
CA ALA A 152 16.43 -1.10 -19.00
C ALA A 152 14.99 -1.40 -19.43
N ILE A 153 14.42 -0.58 -20.32
CA ILE A 153 13.10 -0.81 -20.93
C ILE A 153 13.10 -2.12 -21.71
N THR A 154 14.06 -2.31 -22.63
CA THR A 154 14.15 -3.51 -23.46
C THR A 154 14.39 -4.76 -22.63
N ALA A 155 15.30 -4.71 -21.65
CA ALA A 155 15.61 -5.88 -20.83
C ALA A 155 14.44 -6.32 -19.93
N SER A 156 13.53 -5.39 -19.57
CA SER A 156 12.38 -5.67 -18.70
C SER A 156 11.06 -5.93 -19.44
N GLU A 157 11.01 -5.67 -20.74
CA GLU A 157 9.84 -5.92 -21.58
C GLU A 157 9.33 -7.38 -21.52
N PRO A 158 10.17 -8.43 -21.54
CA PRO A 158 9.69 -9.81 -21.60
C PRO A 158 8.83 -10.25 -20.41
N TYR A 159 9.09 -9.73 -19.21
CA TYR A 159 8.29 -10.05 -18.02
C TYR A 159 7.22 -8.99 -17.70
N SER A 160 7.26 -7.84 -18.37
CA SER A 160 6.32 -6.75 -18.11
C SER A 160 4.89 -7.21 -18.36
N ALA A 161 4.02 -7.02 -17.37
CA ALA A 161 2.60 -7.34 -17.46
C ALA A 161 1.74 -6.32 -16.71
N VAL A 162 0.44 -6.40 -16.92
CA VAL A 162 -0.57 -5.52 -16.31
C VAL A 162 -0.67 -5.67 -14.78
N SER A 163 -0.20 -6.80 -14.22
CA SER A 163 -0.21 -7.05 -12.78
C SER A 163 0.73 -8.17 -12.35
N SER A 164 0.91 -8.29 -11.03
CA SER A 164 1.57 -9.42 -10.39
C SER A 164 0.79 -10.75 -10.45
N ALA A 165 -0.42 -10.79 -11.03
CA ALA A 165 -1.07 -12.07 -11.32
C ALA A 165 -0.50 -12.73 -12.60
N VAL A 166 0.08 -11.95 -13.50
CA VAL A 166 0.60 -12.43 -14.79
C VAL A 166 2.13 -12.39 -14.84
N ALA A 167 2.74 -11.33 -14.31
CA ALA A 167 4.19 -11.11 -14.40
C ALA A 167 5.05 -12.28 -13.85
N PRO A 168 4.72 -12.93 -12.72
CA PRO A 168 5.53 -14.04 -12.20
C PRO A 168 5.67 -15.21 -13.17
N GLY A 169 4.59 -15.55 -13.90
CA GLY A 169 4.63 -16.62 -14.91
C GLY A 169 5.55 -16.28 -16.08
N ARG A 170 5.50 -15.04 -16.59
CA ARG A 170 6.40 -14.54 -17.63
C ARG A 170 7.86 -14.52 -17.15
N TYR A 171 8.08 -14.01 -15.94
CA TYR A 171 9.39 -13.92 -15.32
C TYR A 171 10.05 -15.30 -15.13
N ALA A 172 9.26 -16.29 -14.68
CA ALA A 172 9.72 -17.67 -14.51
C ALA A 172 10.08 -18.34 -15.84
N ALA A 173 9.37 -18.01 -16.92
CA ALA A 173 9.60 -18.57 -18.26
C ALA A 173 10.88 -18.04 -18.94
N MET A 174 11.42 -16.90 -18.51
CA MET A 174 12.68 -16.36 -19.04
C MET A 174 13.88 -17.26 -18.70
N ALA A 175 14.94 -17.17 -19.50
CA ALA A 175 16.23 -17.75 -19.12
C ALA A 175 16.83 -16.97 -17.93
N ALA A 176 17.61 -17.65 -17.09
CA ALA A 176 18.28 -17.01 -15.95
C ALA A 176 19.18 -15.84 -16.38
N ALA A 177 19.90 -16.00 -17.50
CA ALA A 177 20.75 -14.95 -18.06
C ALA A 177 19.96 -13.70 -18.50
N GLU A 178 18.72 -13.87 -18.98
CA GLU A 178 17.87 -12.73 -19.38
C GLU A 178 17.35 -11.98 -18.15
N ARG A 179 16.95 -12.71 -17.10
CA ARG A 179 16.61 -12.10 -15.80
C ARG A 179 17.79 -11.33 -15.23
N ASP A 180 18.98 -11.91 -15.25
CA ASP A 180 20.20 -11.28 -14.74
C ASP A 180 20.58 -10.04 -15.56
N ALA A 181 20.40 -10.07 -16.88
CA ALA A 181 20.58 -8.92 -17.74
C ALA A 181 19.60 -7.78 -17.41
N ALA A 182 18.32 -8.10 -17.13
CA ALA A 182 17.34 -7.11 -16.70
C ALA A 182 17.72 -6.45 -15.37
N THR A 183 18.08 -7.26 -14.36
CA THR A 183 18.56 -6.75 -13.07
C THR A 183 19.79 -5.87 -13.24
N ALA A 184 20.76 -6.27 -14.07
CA ALA A 184 21.97 -5.51 -14.32
C ALA A 184 21.70 -4.17 -15.01
N ALA A 185 20.81 -4.14 -16.01
CA ALA A 185 20.42 -2.91 -16.70
C ALA A 185 19.72 -1.92 -15.75
N LEU A 186 18.76 -2.39 -14.96
CA LEU A 186 18.06 -1.58 -13.96
C LEU A 186 19.00 -1.06 -12.87
N THR A 187 19.91 -1.92 -12.38
CA THR A 187 20.91 -1.54 -11.38
C THR A 187 21.88 -0.48 -11.93
N THR A 188 22.33 -0.65 -13.17
CA THR A 188 23.22 0.32 -13.84
C THR A 188 22.54 1.67 -13.98
N LEU A 189 21.27 1.71 -14.40
CA LEU A 189 20.49 2.94 -14.50
C LEU A 189 20.36 3.66 -13.15
N VAL A 190 19.99 2.93 -12.09
CA VAL A 190 19.88 3.50 -10.73
C VAL A 190 21.22 4.03 -10.24
N ALA A 191 22.31 3.27 -10.42
CA ALA A 191 23.64 3.69 -10.02
C ALA A 191 24.06 4.96 -10.77
N HIS A 192 23.79 5.03 -12.07
CA HIS A 192 24.11 6.18 -12.90
C HIS A 192 23.36 7.44 -12.44
N ILE A 193 22.02 7.37 -12.29
CA ILE A 193 21.20 8.51 -11.83
C ILE A 193 21.67 9.02 -10.46
N ARG A 194 21.95 8.11 -9.52
CA ARG A 194 22.44 8.48 -8.19
C ARG A 194 23.82 9.12 -8.21
N SER A 195 24.72 8.61 -9.04
CA SER A 195 26.08 9.16 -9.17
C SER A 195 26.08 10.61 -9.66
N LEU A 196 25.08 10.98 -10.46
CA LEU A 196 24.89 12.32 -11.01
C LEU A 196 23.98 13.22 -10.17
N SER A 197 23.55 12.77 -8.98
CA SER A 197 22.69 13.54 -8.07
C SER A 197 23.11 15.01 -7.87
N PRO A 198 24.40 15.36 -7.65
CA PRO A 198 24.81 16.75 -7.47
C PRO A 198 24.61 17.61 -8.73
N VAL A 199 24.72 17.01 -9.92
CA VAL A 199 24.58 17.68 -11.21
C VAL A 199 23.10 17.80 -11.59
N TYR A 200 22.35 16.71 -11.50
CA TYR A 200 20.93 16.70 -11.86
C TYR A 200 20.08 17.60 -10.96
N ARG A 201 20.40 17.73 -9.67
CA ARG A 201 19.75 18.69 -8.77
C ARG A 201 20.05 20.16 -9.09
N GLN A 202 21.09 20.45 -9.85
CA GLN A 202 21.39 21.81 -10.34
C GLN A 202 20.75 22.09 -11.70
N ARG A 203 20.62 21.06 -12.53
CA ARG A 203 20.02 21.14 -13.87
C ARG A 203 18.49 21.01 -13.89
N SER A 204 17.89 20.64 -12.76
CA SER A 204 16.44 20.49 -12.59
C SER A 204 16.04 20.93 -11.17
N GLU A 205 14.74 21.08 -10.94
CA GLU A 205 14.25 21.29 -9.57
C GLU A 205 14.59 20.07 -8.68
N PRO A 206 15.04 20.26 -7.43
CA PRO A 206 15.41 19.15 -6.55
C PRO A 206 14.30 18.11 -6.36
N ALA A 207 13.03 18.53 -6.39
CA ALA A 207 11.87 17.67 -6.32
C ALA A 207 11.73 16.78 -7.57
N ARG A 208 11.89 17.35 -8.78
CA ARG A 208 11.84 16.60 -10.04
C ARG A 208 12.90 15.51 -10.09
N TYR A 209 14.14 15.83 -9.70
CA TYR A 209 15.20 14.81 -9.59
C TYR A 209 14.84 13.72 -8.57
N ALA A 210 14.35 14.08 -7.38
CA ALA A 210 14.02 13.10 -6.34
C ALA A 210 12.91 12.14 -6.79
N ILE A 211 11.91 12.64 -7.51
CA ILE A 211 10.83 11.83 -8.10
C ILE A 211 11.39 10.89 -9.18
N ALA A 212 12.24 11.40 -10.09
CA ALA A 212 12.84 10.58 -11.13
C ALA A 212 13.76 9.48 -10.56
N GLU A 213 14.59 9.79 -9.56
CA GLU A 213 15.40 8.80 -8.85
C GLU A 213 14.51 7.72 -8.21
N HIS A 214 13.42 8.13 -7.55
CA HIS A 214 12.50 7.19 -6.91
C HIS A 214 11.83 6.25 -7.92
N HIS A 215 11.42 6.74 -9.09
CA HIS A 215 10.93 5.88 -10.17
C HIS A 215 11.99 4.91 -10.69
N ALA A 216 13.24 5.33 -10.85
CA ALA A 216 14.32 4.41 -11.25
C ALA A 216 14.51 3.29 -10.22
N VAL A 217 14.44 3.62 -8.92
CA VAL A 217 14.48 2.63 -7.84
C VAL A 217 13.24 1.73 -7.88
N GLY A 218 12.06 2.28 -8.13
CA GLY A 218 10.81 1.52 -8.26
C GLY A 218 10.87 0.49 -9.38
N ALA A 219 11.44 0.86 -10.53
CA ALA A 219 11.67 -0.05 -11.65
C ALA A 219 12.58 -1.24 -11.24
N LEU A 220 13.67 -0.98 -10.52
CA LEU A 220 14.54 -2.04 -9.97
C LEU A 220 13.81 -2.90 -8.92
N ARG A 221 12.96 -2.29 -8.09
CA ARG A 221 12.20 -3.00 -7.05
C ARG A 221 11.14 -3.93 -7.62
N VAL A 222 10.57 -3.64 -8.79
CA VAL A 222 9.69 -4.59 -9.51
C VAL A 222 10.46 -5.87 -9.88
N ASP A 223 11.67 -5.76 -10.46
CA ASP A 223 12.48 -6.93 -10.79
C ASP A 223 12.87 -7.73 -9.53
N ALA A 224 13.34 -7.03 -8.48
CA ALA A 224 13.69 -7.67 -7.22
C ALA A 224 12.49 -8.39 -6.57
N TYR A 225 11.31 -7.78 -6.60
CA TYR A 225 10.06 -8.41 -6.14
C TYR A 225 9.73 -9.69 -6.91
N LEU A 226 9.87 -9.71 -8.24
CA LEU A 226 9.63 -10.91 -9.04
C LEU A 226 10.66 -12.01 -8.75
N ARG A 227 11.92 -11.65 -8.43
CA ARG A 227 12.92 -12.62 -7.94
C ARG A 227 12.56 -13.21 -6.58
N GLU A 228 12.13 -12.36 -5.64
CA GLU A 228 11.66 -12.78 -4.31
C GLU A 228 10.49 -13.77 -4.44
N LEU A 229 9.49 -13.44 -5.25
CA LEU A 229 8.37 -14.34 -5.54
C LEU A 229 8.82 -15.64 -6.22
N SER A 230 9.72 -15.57 -7.20
CA SER A 230 10.20 -16.76 -7.91
C SER A 230 10.94 -17.72 -6.97
N ALA A 231 11.81 -17.19 -6.09
CA ALA A 231 12.50 -18.01 -5.09
C ALA A 231 11.53 -18.63 -4.08
N MET A 232 10.49 -17.88 -3.67
CA MET A 232 9.45 -18.38 -2.77
C MET A 232 8.65 -19.51 -3.44
N MET A 233 8.21 -19.34 -4.67
CA MET A 233 7.47 -20.36 -5.43
C MET A 233 8.31 -21.60 -5.73
N ALA A 234 9.63 -21.44 -5.91
CA ALA A 234 10.56 -22.54 -6.09
C ALA A 234 10.95 -23.25 -4.78
N GLY A 235 10.52 -22.74 -3.62
CA GLY A 235 10.90 -23.28 -2.31
C GLY A 235 12.38 -23.07 -1.95
N THR A 236 13.04 -22.11 -2.59
CA THR A 236 14.46 -21.77 -2.37
C THR A 236 14.66 -20.50 -1.54
N ALA A 237 13.57 -19.81 -1.20
CA ALA A 237 13.61 -18.62 -0.36
C ALA A 237 14.00 -18.95 1.10
N PRO A 238 14.77 -18.08 1.76
CA PRO A 238 15.03 -18.19 3.19
C PRO A 238 13.76 -17.93 4.03
N SER A 239 13.77 -18.33 5.30
CA SER A 239 12.66 -18.07 6.24
C SER A 239 12.48 -16.57 6.55
N LEU A 240 13.59 -15.83 6.67
CA LEU A 240 13.58 -14.38 6.78
C LEU A 240 13.79 -13.79 5.39
N GLN A 241 12.75 -13.20 4.83
CA GLN A 241 12.77 -12.66 3.47
C GLN A 241 12.90 -11.14 3.48
N GLY A 242 13.46 -10.60 2.40
CA GLY A 242 13.24 -9.19 2.06
C GLY A 242 11.83 -8.98 1.52
N SER A 243 11.34 -7.74 1.57
CA SER A 243 10.15 -7.31 0.82
C SER A 243 10.49 -6.08 0.00
N SER A 244 10.75 -6.26 -1.29
CA SER A 244 11.04 -5.14 -2.18
C SER A 244 9.83 -4.22 -2.38
N ARG A 245 8.61 -4.77 -2.34
CA ARG A 245 7.36 -4.01 -2.42
C ARG A 245 7.15 -3.11 -1.20
N ASP A 246 7.24 -3.66 0.01
CA ASP A 246 7.09 -2.89 1.24
C ASP A 246 8.23 -1.90 1.49
N THR A 247 9.46 -2.28 1.13
CA THR A 247 10.61 -1.36 1.18
C THR A 247 10.35 -0.13 0.30
N TYR A 248 9.78 -0.33 -0.89
CA TYR A 248 9.44 0.77 -1.78
C TYR A 248 8.31 1.63 -1.22
N MET A 249 7.23 1.03 -0.70
CA MET A 249 6.14 1.79 -0.05
C MET A 249 6.63 2.67 1.10
N ALA A 250 7.46 2.13 1.99
CA ALA A 250 8.06 2.91 3.07
C ALA A 250 8.97 4.02 2.54
N ALA A 251 9.78 3.75 1.51
CA ALA A 251 10.61 4.75 0.86
C ALA A 251 9.77 5.86 0.18
N THR A 252 8.61 5.54 -0.37
CA THR A 252 7.70 6.53 -0.93
C THR A 252 7.18 7.47 0.16
N VAL A 253 6.78 6.97 1.33
CA VAL A 253 6.37 7.85 2.45
C VAL A 253 7.52 8.77 2.89
N LYS A 254 8.76 8.27 2.95
CA LYS A 254 9.96 9.08 3.24
C LYS A 254 10.18 10.16 2.16
N LEU A 255 9.97 9.82 0.89
CA LEU A 255 10.03 10.80 -0.20
C LEU A 255 8.97 11.88 -0.02
N LEU A 256 7.72 11.51 0.28
CA LEU A 256 6.63 12.48 0.48
C LEU A 256 6.94 13.46 1.61
N ARG A 257 7.49 12.98 2.73
CA ARG A 257 7.96 13.84 3.83
C ARG A 257 9.01 14.86 3.34
N LYS A 258 9.95 14.43 2.51
CA LYS A 258 10.95 15.34 1.92
C LYS A 258 10.34 16.33 0.92
N LEU A 259 9.36 15.90 0.13
CA LEU A 259 8.74 16.73 -0.93
C LEU A 259 7.80 17.80 -0.36
N TYR A 260 6.96 17.43 0.59
CA TYR A 260 5.97 18.34 1.18
C TYR A 260 6.47 19.05 2.44
N GLY A 261 7.51 18.50 3.08
CA GLY A 261 8.20 19.10 4.22
C GLY A 261 8.18 18.20 5.46
N GLU A 262 9.25 18.27 6.26
CA GLU A 262 9.40 17.50 7.51
C GLU A 262 8.38 17.88 8.59
N GLY A 263 7.57 18.92 8.37
CA GLY A 263 6.43 19.24 9.23
C GLY A 263 5.13 18.54 8.82
N GLU A 264 5.06 18.06 7.58
CA GLU A 264 3.80 17.75 6.93
C GLU A 264 3.16 16.46 7.44
N LYS A 265 1.84 16.45 7.49
CA LYS A 265 1.05 15.34 8.03
C LYS A 265 0.45 14.50 6.89
N ILE A 266 0.73 13.19 6.95
CA ILE A 266 0.43 12.22 5.91
C ILE A 266 -0.52 11.15 6.45
N VAL A 267 -1.66 10.99 5.78
CA VAL A 267 -2.51 9.81 5.94
C VAL A 267 -2.03 8.75 4.98
N VAL A 268 -1.81 7.53 5.46
CA VAL A 268 -1.39 6.37 4.65
C VAL A 268 -2.53 5.35 4.67
N MET A 269 -3.10 5.00 3.52
CA MET A 269 -4.14 3.98 3.40
C MET A 269 -3.59 2.77 2.68
N VAL A 270 -3.29 1.71 3.44
CA VAL A 270 -2.76 0.43 2.94
C VAL A 270 -3.34 -0.72 3.73
N HIS A 271 -3.22 -1.94 3.22
CA HIS A 271 -3.64 -3.15 3.88
C HIS A 271 -2.99 -3.32 5.28
N ASN A 272 -3.67 -3.96 6.23
CA ASN A 272 -3.14 -4.20 7.58
C ASN A 272 -1.75 -4.86 7.55
N GLY A 273 -1.56 -5.81 6.62
CA GLY A 273 -0.29 -6.52 6.44
C GLY A 273 0.88 -5.62 6.03
N HIS A 274 0.60 -4.50 5.36
CA HIS A 274 1.61 -3.52 4.93
C HIS A 274 1.90 -2.48 6.02
N LEU A 275 0.91 -2.08 6.83
CA LEU A 275 1.13 -1.04 7.86
C LEU A 275 1.53 -1.57 9.24
N GLN A 276 1.37 -2.86 9.52
CA GLN A 276 1.71 -3.38 10.85
C GLN A 276 3.17 -3.05 11.22
N ARG A 277 3.42 -2.71 12.48
CA ARG A 277 4.75 -2.33 13.02
C ARG A 277 5.72 -3.52 13.13
N VAL A 278 5.22 -4.73 12.97
CA VAL A 278 5.97 -5.98 13.07
C VAL A 278 6.03 -6.68 11.70
N PRO A 279 7.03 -7.55 11.45
CA PRO A 279 7.09 -8.32 10.22
C PRO A 279 5.80 -9.10 9.93
N PHE A 280 5.37 -9.08 8.68
CA PHE A 280 4.24 -9.87 8.19
C PHE A 280 4.63 -11.34 8.05
N ALA A 281 3.74 -12.24 8.46
CA ALA A 281 3.94 -13.69 8.38
C ALA A 281 2.99 -14.31 7.35
N ALA A 282 3.45 -14.47 6.11
CA ALA A 282 2.64 -15.09 5.05
C ALA A 282 2.47 -16.61 5.26
N LEU A 283 3.49 -17.26 5.84
CA LEU A 283 3.47 -18.68 6.23
C LEU A 283 4.06 -18.84 7.64
N PRO A 284 3.78 -19.93 8.37
CA PRO A 284 4.17 -20.08 9.78
C PRO A 284 5.66 -19.87 10.10
N THR A 285 6.55 -20.13 9.14
CA THR A 285 8.01 -20.03 9.30
C THR A 285 8.63 -18.94 8.42
N MET A 286 7.80 -18.10 7.80
CA MET A 286 8.25 -17.18 6.76
C MET A 286 7.76 -15.77 7.03
N THR A 287 8.70 -14.86 7.23
CA THR A 287 8.41 -13.48 7.63
C THR A 287 9.06 -12.46 6.71
N PHE A 288 8.40 -11.31 6.57
CA PHE A 288 8.78 -10.21 5.70
C PHE A 288 8.67 -8.91 6.49
N PRO A 289 9.64 -7.99 6.41
CA PRO A 289 9.43 -6.65 6.91
C PRO A 289 8.28 -6.00 6.12
N SER A 290 7.27 -5.54 6.82
CA SER A 290 6.18 -4.73 6.26
C SER A 290 6.66 -3.28 6.07
N ALA A 291 5.91 -2.47 5.31
CA ALA A 291 6.20 -1.04 5.18
C ALA A 291 6.14 -0.38 6.57
N GLY A 292 5.16 -0.76 7.39
CA GLY A 292 5.01 -0.33 8.77
C GLY A 292 6.19 -0.69 9.69
N THR A 293 6.89 -1.80 9.45
CA THR A 293 8.12 -2.14 10.18
C THR A 293 9.20 -1.09 9.91
N HIS A 294 9.38 -0.70 8.64
CA HIS A 294 10.35 0.33 8.25
C HIS A 294 9.93 1.74 8.72
N LEU A 295 8.63 2.05 8.68
CA LEU A 295 8.11 3.35 9.11
C LEU A 295 8.17 3.50 10.63
N ALA A 296 7.86 2.44 11.39
CA ALA A 296 7.98 2.44 12.84
C ALA A 296 9.43 2.64 13.30
N GLU A 297 10.40 1.99 12.64
CA GLU A 297 11.82 2.15 12.92
C GLU A 297 12.30 3.59 12.61
N GLU A 298 11.88 4.16 11.48
CA GLU A 298 12.31 5.50 11.06
C GLU A 298 11.68 6.61 11.90
N PHE A 299 10.38 6.51 12.17
CA PHE A 299 9.56 7.62 12.66
C PHE A 299 9.12 7.44 14.13
N GLY A 300 9.31 6.26 14.72
CA GLY A 300 9.00 6.01 16.12
C GLY A 300 7.54 6.33 16.49
N ASP A 301 7.37 7.30 17.38
CA ASP A 301 6.07 7.78 17.86
C ASP A 301 5.36 8.72 16.86
N ASP A 302 6.06 9.21 15.83
CA ASP A 302 5.47 10.02 14.76
C ASP A 302 4.69 9.15 13.74
N TYR A 303 4.84 7.82 13.83
CA TYR A 303 4.08 6.84 13.07
C TYR A 303 3.00 6.18 13.94
N PHE A 304 1.74 6.28 13.52
CA PHE A 304 0.59 5.65 14.17
C PHE A 304 -0.05 4.60 13.25
N ALA A 305 -0.08 3.35 13.70
CA ALA A 305 -0.64 2.22 12.96
C ALA A 305 -2.05 1.86 13.47
N LEU A 306 -3.07 2.13 12.66
CA LEU A 306 -4.48 1.80 12.94
C LEU A 306 -4.91 0.58 12.10
N GLY A 307 -5.02 -0.59 12.73
CA GLY A 307 -5.61 -1.76 12.08
C GLY A 307 -7.13 -1.65 11.99
N LEU A 308 -7.75 -2.15 10.91
CA LEU A 308 -9.20 -2.34 10.84
C LEU A 308 -9.52 -3.81 10.63
N THR A 309 -10.49 -4.34 11.36
CA THR A 309 -11.00 -5.70 11.14
C THR A 309 -12.50 -5.81 11.37
N ALA A 310 -13.07 -6.95 11.00
CA ALA A 310 -14.47 -7.23 11.18
C ALA A 310 -14.76 -8.69 11.54
N GLY A 311 -15.90 -8.89 12.21
CA GLY A 311 -16.36 -10.19 12.70
C GLY A 311 -16.84 -11.12 11.59
N VAL A 312 -18.03 -10.84 11.04
CA VAL A 312 -18.75 -11.69 10.08
C VAL A 312 -19.22 -10.92 8.84
N GLY A 313 -19.75 -11.63 7.84
CA GLY A 313 -20.30 -11.05 6.61
C GLY A 313 -19.52 -11.50 5.38
N THR A 314 -19.39 -10.61 4.38
CA THR A 314 -18.76 -10.94 3.09
C THR A 314 -17.49 -10.14 2.84
N THR A 315 -16.59 -10.72 2.06
CA THR A 315 -15.28 -10.19 1.70
C THR A 315 -15.01 -10.43 0.22
N THR A 316 -13.92 -9.90 -0.31
CA THR A 316 -13.50 -10.20 -1.68
C THR A 316 -12.62 -11.44 -1.76
N GLY A 317 -12.97 -12.33 -2.70
CA GLY A 317 -12.10 -13.37 -3.22
C GLY A 317 -11.40 -12.91 -4.50
N LEU A 318 -10.27 -13.56 -4.80
CA LEU A 318 -9.48 -13.34 -6.01
C LEU A 318 -9.20 -14.68 -6.68
N GLU A 319 -9.47 -14.77 -7.98
CA GLU A 319 -9.09 -15.93 -8.80
C GLU A 319 -8.38 -15.48 -10.09
N PRO A 320 -7.33 -16.20 -10.55
CA PRO A 320 -6.73 -15.93 -11.85
C PRO A 320 -7.75 -16.05 -12.98
N ASP A 321 -7.80 -15.05 -13.85
CA ASP A 321 -8.65 -15.03 -15.05
C ASP A 321 -7.97 -14.19 -16.13
N GLU A 322 -7.45 -14.85 -17.17
CA GLU A 322 -6.74 -14.17 -18.27
C GLU A 322 -7.65 -13.32 -19.15
N SER A 323 -8.98 -13.51 -19.07
CA SER A 323 -9.94 -12.67 -19.79
C SER A 323 -10.19 -11.32 -19.10
N GLU A 324 -9.85 -11.22 -17.81
CA GLU A 324 -9.98 -10.00 -17.02
C GLU A 324 -8.81 -9.04 -17.26
N ARG A 325 -9.10 -7.73 -17.15
CA ARG A 325 -8.13 -6.65 -17.45
C ARG A 325 -6.80 -6.78 -16.69
N LEU A 326 -6.85 -7.24 -15.45
CA LEU A 326 -5.67 -7.39 -14.59
C LEU A 326 -5.17 -8.83 -14.47
N GLY A 327 -5.74 -9.77 -15.23
CA GLY A 327 -5.38 -11.19 -15.14
C GLY A 327 -5.96 -11.89 -13.90
N PHE A 328 -6.90 -11.25 -13.20
CA PHE A 328 -7.63 -11.82 -12.08
C PHE A 328 -9.03 -11.23 -11.99
N ARG A 329 -9.96 -12.04 -11.52
CA ARG A 329 -11.33 -11.65 -11.20
C ARG A 329 -11.46 -11.41 -9.69
N VAL A 330 -12.15 -10.34 -9.34
CA VAL A 330 -12.61 -10.07 -7.96
C VAL A 330 -14.06 -10.52 -7.84
N TYR A 331 -14.41 -11.24 -6.78
CA TYR A 331 -15.76 -11.72 -6.53
C TYR A 331 -16.12 -11.67 -5.04
N GLU A 332 -17.41 -11.67 -4.73
CA GLU A 332 -17.89 -11.76 -3.35
C GLU A 332 -17.70 -13.16 -2.77
N GLN A 333 -17.18 -13.22 -1.55
CA GLN A 333 -16.90 -14.45 -0.80
C GLN A 333 -17.40 -14.33 0.64
N GLU A 334 -18.12 -15.34 1.12
CA GLU A 334 -18.53 -15.43 2.53
C GLU A 334 -17.32 -15.60 3.45
N LEU A 335 -17.37 -14.94 4.61
CA LEU A 335 -16.34 -15.12 5.63
C LEU A 335 -16.57 -16.39 6.44
N GLU A 336 -15.47 -17.09 6.67
CA GLU A 336 -15.43 -18.10 7.73
C GLU A 336 -15.57 -17.44 9.12
N PRO A 337 -16.16 -18.17 10.09
CA PRO A 337 -16.25 -17.70 11.47
C PRO A 337 -14.89 -17.27 12.05
N PRO A 338 -14.88 -16.31 13.00
CA PRO A 338 -13.65 -15.92 13.69
C PRO A 338 -12.87 -17.11 14.25
N ALA A 339 -11.59 -17.22 13.87
CA ALA A 339 -10.72 -18.30 14.33
C ALA A 339 -10.34 -18.14 15.81
N GLU A 340 -10.19 -19.24 16.55
CA GLU A 340 -9.72 -19.19 17.94
C GLU A 340 -8.37 -18.47 18.04
N GLY A 341 -8.23 -17.59 19.05
CA GLY A 341 -7.02 -16.79 19.27
C GLY A 341 -6.87 -15.58 18.34
N SER A 342 -7.83 -15.34 17.44
CA SER A 342 -7.86 -14.16 16.57
C SER A 342 -8.42 -12.92 17.28
N ALA A 343 -8.08 -11.73 16.77
CA ALA A 343 -8.67 -10.48 17.25
C ALA A 343 -10.18 -10.44 17.10
N GLU A 344 -10.69 -11.01 16.01
CA GLU A 344 -12.11 -11.09 15.69
C GLU A 344 -12.85 -11.99 16.69
N ALA A 345 -12.24 -13.11 17.10
CA ALA A 345 -12.80 -13.99 18.12
C ALA A 345 -12.79 -13.34 19.51
N ALA A 346 -11.73 -12.58 19.83
CA ALA A 346 -11.62 -11.85 21.09
C ALA A 346 -12.66 -10.71 21.23
N LEU A 347 -13.15 -10.19 20.10
CA LEU A 347 -14.13 -9.09 20.02
C LEU A 347 -15.51 -9.56 19.55
N ALA A 348 -15.73 -10.88 19.43
CA ALA A 348 -16.98 -11.44 18.98
C ALA A 348 -18.15 -11.00 19.86
N GLY A 349 -19.21 -10.49 19.23
CA GLY A 349 -20.41 -9.97 19.92
C GLY A 349 -20.26 -8.55 20.50
N ALA A 350 -19.11 -7.90 20.37
CA ALA A 350 -18.97 -6.49 20.72
C ALA A 350 -19.67 -5.59 19.70
N ASP A 351 -20.19 -4.45 20.16
CA ASP A 351 -20.56 -3.33 19.30
C ASP A 351 -19.33 -2.75 18.55
N PRO A 352 -19.52 -1.97 17.47
CA PRO A 352 -18.41 -1.28 16.82
C PRO A 352 -17.56 -0.51 17.83
N CYS A 353 -16.26 -0.80 17.88
CA CYS A 353 -15.38 -0.27 18.91
C CYS A 353 -13.95 -0.03 18.39
N VAL A 354 -13.18 0.77 19.14
CA VAL A 354 -11.74 0.92 18.95
C VAL A 354 -11.01 0.42 20.19
N VAL A 355 -9.92 -0.31 19.99
CA VAL A 355 -9.06 -0.86 21.04
C VAL A 355 -7.77 -0.06 21.12
N ASP A 356 -7.38 0.38 22.33
CA ASP A 356 -6.12 1.10 22.56
C ASP A 356 -4.97 0.11 22.86
N LEU A 357 -4.36 -0.40 21.79
CA LEU A 357 -3.36 -1.45 21.90
C LEU A 357 -2.06 -0.97 22.55
N ARG A 358 -1.76 0.33 22.54
CA ARG A 358 -0.65 0.90 23.32
C ARG A 358 -0.91 0.78 24.82
N GLN A 359 -2.15 1.00 25.26
CA GLN A 359 -2.53 0.79 26.66
C GLN A 359 -2.39 -0.69 27.06
N ASP A 360 -2.80 -1.60 26.17
CA ASP A 360 -2.65 -3.04 26.40
C ASP A 360 -1.17 -3.46 26.47
N ARG A 361 -0.33 -2.90 25.59
CA ARG A 361 1.13 -3.08 25.60
C ARG A 361 1.76 -2.58 26.89
N ALA A 362 1.40 -1.37 27.35
CA ALA A 362 1.91 -0.78 28.60
C ALA A 362 1.52 -1.60 29.84
N ARG A 363 0.39 -2.31 29.79
CA ARG A 363 -0.08 -3.21 30.86
C ARG A 363 0.53 -4.62 30.77
N GLY A 364 1.33 -4.91 29.75
CA GLY A 364 1.91 -6.23 29.52
C GLY A 364 0.86 -7.30 29.19
N LEU A 365 -0.26 -6.92 28.57
CA LEU A 365 -1.29 -7.88 28.18
C LEU A 365 -0.84 -8.71 26.98
N ALA A 366 -1.00 -10.03 27.10
CA ALA A 366 -0.92 -10.93 25.95
C ALA A 366 -2.19 -10.75 25.10
N GLY A 367 -2.02 -10.22 23.88
CA GLY A 367 -3.11 -10.00 22.94
C GLY A 367 -3.40 -11.23 22.06
N PRO A 368 -4.35 -11.09 21.12
CA PRO A 368 -4.59 -12.09 20.08
C PRO A 368 -3.32 -12.41 19.28
N SER A 369 -3.17 -13.68 18.91
CA SER A 369 -2.01 -14.21 18.18
C SER A 369 -2.24 -14.34 16.67
N SER A 370 -3.43 -13.95 16.21
CA SER A 370 -3.78 -13.88 14.80
C SER A 370 -4.80 -12.78 14.54
N MET A 371 -4.94 -12.42 13.28
CA MET A 371 -6.00 -11.54 12.80
C MET A 371 -6.45 -11.96 11.41
N ARG A 372 -7.64 -11.49 11.02
CA ARG A 372 -8.15 -11.69 9.67
C ARG A 372 -7.27 -10.98 8.64
N HIS A 373 -7.00 -11.67 7.54
CA HIS A 373 -6.26 -11.21 6.37
C HIS A 373 -6.94 -11.79 5.14
N ALA A 374 -7.61 -10.95 4.35
CA ALA A 374 -8.58 -11.33 3.36
C ALA A 374 -9.69 -12.25 3.93
N HIS A 375 -9.93 -13.39 3.28
CA HIS A 375 -10.86 -14.43 3.74
C HIS A 375 -10.23 -15.39 4.76
N MET A 376 -8.93 -15.28 5.03
CA MET A 376 -8.18 -16.17 5.92
C MET A 376 -7.68 -15.46 7.18
N PHE A 377 -6.85 -16.15 7.98
CA PHE A 377 -6.21 -15.60 9.18
C PHE A 377 -4.69 -15.78 9.08
N THR A 378 -3.96 -14.76 9.54
CA THR A 378 -2.49 -14.78 9.59
C THR A 378 -2.01 -14.64 11.02
N LYS A 379 -0.85 -15.23 11.32
CA LYS A 379 -0.22 -15.08 12.65
C LYS A 379 0.32 -13.67 12.80
N VAL A 380 -0.02 -13.04 13.91
CA VAL A 380 0.47 -11.72 14.27
C VAL A 380 0.23 -11.47 15.75
N ASP A 381 1.20 -10.87 16.44
CA ASP A 381 0.94 -10.32 17.77
C ASP A 381 0.23 -8.98 17.58
N VAL A 382 -1.09 -8.97 17.74
CA VAL A 382 -1.94 -7.81 17.43
C VAL A 382 -1.57 -6.60 18.30
N VAL A 383 -1.16 -6.81 19.55
CA VAL A 383 -0.79 -5.73 20.48
C VAL A 383 0.55 -5.07 20.09
N GLN A 384 1.46 -5.83 19.49
CA GLN A 384 2.72 -5.29 18.97
C GLN A 384 2.58 -4.72 17.56
N ALA A 385 1.67 -5.27 16.75
CA ALA A 385 1.50 -4.91 15.35
C ALA A 385 0.84 -3.54 15.13
N PHE A 386 -0.03 -3.10 16.03
CA PHE A 386 -0.79 -1.86 15.86
C PHE A 386 -0.80 -1.01 17.13
N ASP A 387 -1.03 0.30 16.96
CA ASP A 387 -1.23 1.22 18.08
C ASP A 387 -2.70 1.28 18.52
N ALA A 388 -3.61 1.07 17.57
CA ALA A 388 -5.03 0.85 17.82
C ALA A 388 -5.63 -0.10 16.78
N LEU A 389 -6.75 -0.73 17.15
CA LEU A 389 -7.52 -1.62 16.27
C LEU A 389 -8.99 -1.23 16.31
N VAL A 390 -9.59 -0.98 15.14
CA VAL A 390 -11.04 -0.85 15.02
C VAL A 390 -11.63 -2.21 14.68
N TYR A 391 -12.70 -2.56 15.41
CA TYR A 391 -13.52 -3.73 15.12
C TYR A 391 -14.91 -3.29 14.69
N LEU A 392 -15.34 -3.83 13.55
CA LEU A 392 -16.72 -3.73 13.06
C LEU A 392 -17.39 -5.10 13.19
N PRO A 393 -18.62 -5.21 13.73
CA PRO A 393 -19.27 -6.52 13.88
C PRO A 393 -19.50 -7.22 12.55
N THR A 394 -19.79 -6.44 11.50
CA THR A 394 -20.10 -6.93 10.15
C THR A 394 -19.30 -6.18 9.11
N MET A 395 -19.00 -6.85 8.00
CA MET A 395 -18.51 -6.22 6.79
C MET A 395 -19.15 -6.81 5.54
N SER A 396 -19.15 -6.04 4.44
CA SER A 396 -19.64 -6.46 3.14
C SER A 396 -18.79 -5.87 2.02
N VAL A 397 -18.79 -6.55 0.88
CA VAL A 397 -18.12 -6.04 -0.32
C VAL A 397 -18.76 -4.74 -0.82
N SER A 398 -17.94 -3.87 -1.38
CA SER A 398 -18.38 -2.64 -2.07
C SER A 398 -19.30 -2.99 -3.24
N ALA A 399 -20.27 -2.12 -3.52
CA ALA A 399 -21.35 -2.39 -4.48
C ALA A 399 -20.91 -2.65 -5.94
N HIS A 400 -19.66 -2.38 -6.29
CA HIS A 400 -19.09 -2.66 -7.62
C HIS A 400 -18.58 -4.11 -7.75
N VAL A 401 -18.38 -4.81 -6.64
CA VAL A 401 -17.90 -6.19 -6.65
C VAL A 401 -19.03 -7.09 -7.16
N PRO A 402 -18.78 -7.92 -8.19
CA PRO A 402 -19.78 -8.85 -8.67
C PRO A 402 -20.18 -9.87 -7.58
N ALA A 403 -21.46 -10.20 -7.53
CA ALA A 403 -21.98 -11.24 -6.64
C ALA A 403 -21.26 -12.58 -6.84
N ALA A 404 -21.26 -13.40 -5.78
CA ALA A 404 -20.65 -14.72 -5.75
C ALA A 404 -21.18 -15.64 -6.88
N LYS A 405 -20.39 -16.68 -7.17
CA LYS A 405 -20.73 -17.70 -8.17
C LYS A 405 -21.94 -18.55 -7.78
#